data_AF-A0A9E6JUC6-F1
#
_entry.id   AF-A0A9E6JUC6-F1
#
_cell.length_a   1.000
_cell.length_b   1.000
_cell.length_c   1.000
_cell.angle_alpha   90.00
_cell.angle_beta   90.00
_cell.angle_gamma   90.00
#
_symmetry.space_group_name_H-M   'P 1'
#
loop_
_entity.id
_entity.type
_entity.pdbx_description
1 polymer ?
#
loop_
_entity_poly.entity_id
_entity_poly.type
_entity_poly.pdbx_seq_one_letter_code
_entity_poly.pdbx_strand_id
1 'polypeptide(L)'
;LAKTLFPLSGYTKTEVREIARRFGLKVADKGESFEICFIPDQDYERFLKDAVPNLEKAVQGGKILSQSGEVLGEHRGYPFYTIGQRRGLGITTPEPVYVTKIDAQNNTIVVGQNDDLLHAGLIASGLNWIAFEDLKEEIRCEAKIRYKDTPEPCTVKPLGNGMVEVIFDTPKRAITPGQAVVFYEGEDVLGGGFIDSVGK
;
A
#
# COMPACT_ATOMS: atom_id res chain seq x y z
N LEU A 1 6.30 21.91 -9.02
CA LEU A 1 5.65 22.48 -7.81
C LEU A 1 5.49 24.00 -7.80
N ALA A 2 6.08 24.76 -8.74
CA ALA A 2 6.11 26.23 -8.72
C ALA A 2 4.75 26.98 -8.70
N LYS A 3 3.64 26.29 -8.93
CA LYS A 3 2.27 26.86 -8.93
C LYS A 3 1.38 26.35 -7.79
N THR A 4 1.95 25.67 -6.80
CA THR A 4 1.22 25.06 -5.68
C THR A 4 1.63 25.71 -4.36
N LEU A 5 0.66 25.97 -3.47
CA LEU A 5 0.91 26.47 -2.12
C LEU A 5 0.42 25.46 -1.08
N PHE A 6 1.23 25.22 -0.05
CA PHE A 6 0.90 24.40 1.11
C PHE A 6 0.79 25.29 2.35
N PRO A 7 -0.31 26.05 2.53
CA PRO A 7 -0.40 27.09 3.57
C PRO A 7 -0.36 26.56 5.00
N LEU A 8 -0.51 25.24 5.17
CA LEU A 8 -0.52 24.57 6.47
C LEU A 8 0.81 23.88 6.81
N SER A 9 1.83 23.91 5.94
CA SER A 9 3.07 23.14 6.13
C SER A 9 3.84 23.49 7.41
N GLY A 10 3.77 24.75 7.85
CA GLY A 10 4.43 25.23 9.07
C GLY A 10 3.60 25.08 10.36
N TYR A 11 2.42 24.45 10.29
CA TYR A 11 1.54 24.30 11.44
C TYR A 11 1.33 22.84 11.79
N THR A 12 1.36 22.55 13.08
CA THR A 12 0.84 21.30 13.61
C THR A 12 -0.67 21.23 13.44
N LYS A 13 -1.22 20.01 13.48
CA LYS A 13 -2.66 19.80 13.39
C LYS A 13 -3.44 20.56 14.46
N THR A 14 -2.90 20.61 15.68
CA THR A 14 -3.51 21.31 16.82
C THR A 14 -3.61 22.80 16.55
N GLU A 15 -2.53 23.42 16.07
CA GLU A 15 -2.51 24.85 15.73
C GLU A 15 -3.51 25.18 14.61
N VAL A 16 -3.61 24.33 13.57
CA VAL A 16 -4.61 24.52 12.51
C VAL A 16 -6.03 24.51 13.07
N ARG A 17 -6.35 23.63 14.02
CA ARG A 17 -7.68 23.60 14.66
C ARG A 17 -7.92 24.84 15.51
N GLU A 18 -6.93 25.32 16.25
CA GLU A 18 -7.04 26.54 17.05
C GLU A 18 -7.24 27.79 16.18
N ILE A 19 -6.53 27.88 15.04
CA ILE A 19 -6.78 28.91 14.02
C ILE A 19 -8.25 28.86 13.58
N ALA A 20 -8.75 27.67 13.21
CA ALA A 20 -10.13 27.52 12.77
C ALA A 20 -11.15 27.94 13.84
N ARG A 21 -10.92 27.63 15.13
CA ARG A 21 -11.78 28.07 16.24
C ARG A 21 -11.78 29.59 16.39
N ARG A 22 -10.61 30.23 16.35
CA ARG A 22 -10.49 31.70 16.47
C ARG A 22 -11.25 32.43 15.37
N PHE A 23 -11.29 31.88 14.17
CA PHE A 23 -12.06 32.43 13.05
C PHE A 23 -13.54 32.01 13.04
N GLY A 24 -14.02 31.26 14.04
CA GLY A 24 -15.41 30.80 14.11
C GLY A 24 -15.79 29.80 13.01
N LEU A 25 -14.83 29.07 12.44
CA LEU A 25 -15.09 28.11 11.38
C LEU A 25 -15.72 26.83 11.94
N LYS A 26 -16.89 26.43 11.41
CA LYS A 26 -17.64 25.22 11.82
C LYS A 26 -16.86 23.91 11.65
N VAL A 27 -15.78 23.91 10.88
CA VAL A 27 -14.95 22.73 10.60
C VAL A 27 -13.87 22.49 11.65
N ALA A 28 -13.69 23.38 12.63
CA ALA A 28 -12.61 23.28 13.61
C ALA A 28 -12.60 21.97 14.41
N ASP A 29 -13.80 21.47 14.75
CA ASP A 29 -13.99 20.23 15.51
C ASP A 29 -14.55 19.09 14.64
N LYS A 30 -14.61 19.26 13.32
CA LYS A 30 -15.02 18.20 12.40
C LYS A 30 -14.01 17.05 12.47
N GLY A 31 -14.51 15.84 12.61
CA GLY A 31 -13.71 14.62 12.47
C GLY A 31 -13.00 14.59 11.12
N GLU A 32 -11.82 13.97 11.09
CA GLU A 32 -11.09 13.82 9.82
C GLU A 32 -11.81 12.83 8.92
N SER A 33 -11.68 13.03 7.61
CA SER A 33 -12.00 11.98 6.66
C SER A 33 -10.95 10.89 6.82
N PHE A 34 -11.37 9.75 7.36
CA PHE A 34 -10.58 8.52 7.40
C PHE A 34 -11.03 7.64 6.22
N GLU A 35 -10.11 6.82 5.70
CA GLU A 35 -10.33 5.95 4.53
C GLU A 35 -10.50 6.69 3.20
N ILE A 36 -11.01 6.00 2.18
CA ILE A 36 -11.17 6.50 0.82
C ILE A 36 -12.17 7.66 0.81
N CYS A 37 -11.71 8.84 0.38
CA CYS A 37 -12.42 10.12 0.52
C CYS A 37 -13.86 10.15 -0.01
N PHE A 38 -14.22 9.27 -0.95
CA PHE A 38 -15.55 9.21 -1.57
C PHE A 38 -16.43 8.05 -1.07
N ILE A 39 -15.95 7.24 -0.12
CA ILE A 39 -16.72 6.16 0.52
C ILE A 39 -17.18 6.66 1.90
N PRO A 40 -18.44 7.08 2.06
CA PRO A 40 -18.88 7.84 3.23
C PRO A 40 -18.97 7.00 4.52
N ASP A 41 -19.04 5.69 4.41
CA ASP A 41 -19.37 4.76 5.49
C ASP A 41 -18.26 3.74 5.77
N GLN A 42 -17.08 3.92 5.18
CA GLN A 42 -15.89 3.07 5.38
C GLN A 42 -16.10 1.60 4.94
N ASP A 43 -17.19 1.29 4.24
CA ASP A 43 -17.49 -0.04 3.73
C ASP A 43 -17.03 -0.17 2.27
N TYR A 44 -15.72 -0.41 2.09
CA TYR A 44 -15.14 -0.63 0.78
C TYR A 44 -15.62 -1.94 0.13
N GLU A 45 -15.94 -2.97 0.93
CA GLU A 45 -16.49 -4.24 0.40
C GLU A 45 -17.82 -3.96 -0.31
N ARG A 46 -18.74 -3.23 0.34
CA ARG A 46 -20.01 -2.81 -0.28
C ARG A 46 -19.76 -1.96 -1.52
N PHE A 47 -18.89 -0.96 -1.43
CA PHE A 47 -18.59 -0.09 -2.58
C PHE A 47 -18.12 -0.89 -3.80
N LEU A 48 -17.22 -1.87 -3.62
CA LEU A 48 -16.74 -2.71 -4.73
C LEU A 48 -17.86 -3.55 -5.34
N LYS A 49 -18.77 -4.08 -4.52
CA LYS A 49 -19.92 -4.88 -4.98
C LYS A 49 -20.92 -4.04 -5.78
N ASP A 50 -21.13 -2.79 -5.36
CA ASP A 50 -22.03 -1.86 -6.04
C ASP A 50 -21.41 -1.35 -7.35
N ALA A 51 -20.10 -1.07 -7.35
CA ALA A 51 -19.39 -0.48 -8.48
C ALA A 51 -19.04 -1.48 -9.59
N VAL A 52 -18.85 -2.77 -9.26
CA VAL A 52 -18.46 -3.81 -10.22
C VAL A 52 -19.57 -4.87 -10.31
N PRO A 53 -20.40 -4.83 -11.38
CA PRO A 53 -21.50 -5.77 -11.54
C PRO A 53 -21.03 -7.23 -11.51
N ASN A 54 -21.73 -8.06 -10.73
CA ASN A 54 -21.45 -9.49 -10.54
C ASN A 54 -20.08 -9.83 -9.92
N LEU A 55 -19.40 -8.88 -9.27
CA LEU A 55 -18.10 -9.11 -8.65
C LEU A 55 -18.10 -10.36 -7.76
N GLU A 56 -19.01 -10.43 -6.78
CA GLU A 56 -19.06 -11.58 -5.85
C GLU A 56 -19.21 -12.91 -6.59
N LYS A 57 -20.12 -12.99 -7.55
CA LYS A 57 -20.33 -14.22 -8.34
C LYS A 57 -19.09 -14.62 -9.13
N ALA A 58 -18.30 -13.64 -9.58
CA ALA A 58 -17.10 -13.88 -10.36
C ALA A 58 -15.90 -14.35 -9.51
N VAL A 59 -15.82 -13.95 -8.24
CA VAL A 59 -14.63 -14.21 -7.40
C VAL A 59 -14.87 -15.08 -6.16
N GLN A 60 -16.12 -15.34 -5.77
CA GLN A 60 -16.44 -16.19 -4.62
C GLN A 60 -15.96 -17.64 -4.82
N GLY A 61 -15.74 -18.36 -3.72
CA GLY A 61 -15.35 -19.78 -3.76
C GLY A 61 -13.93 -20.01 -4.26
N GLY A 62 -13.10 -18.96 -4.30
CA GLY A 62 -11.67 -19.11 -4.57
C GLY A 62 -10.94 -19.77 -3.39
N LYS A 63 -9.79 -20.39 -3.66
CA LYS A 63 -9.11 -21.25 -2.68
C LYS A 63 -8.14 -20.48 -1.81
N ILE A 64 -8.10 -20.85 -0.54
CA ILE A 64 -7.03 -20.45 0.39
C ILE A 64 -6.00 -21.57 0.40
N LEU A 65 -4.78 -21.26 -0.02
CA LEU A 65 -3.68 -22.21 -0.15
C LEU A 65 -2.62 -21.97 0.92
N SER A 66 -1.98 -23.03 1.41
CA SER A 66 -0.72 -22.92 2.13
C SER A 66 0.44 -22.61 1.18
N GLN A 67 1.62 -22.28 1.72
CA GLN A 67 2.86 -22.15 0.94
C GLN A 67 3.22 -23.43 0.16
N SER A 68 2.83 -24.61 0.65
CA SER A 68 3.05 -25.90 -0.04
C SER A 68 1.99 -26.21 -1.11
N GLY A 69 0.97 -25.35 -1.26
CA GLY A 69 -0.13 -25.53 -2.20
C GLY A 69 -1.29 -26.38 -1.66
N GLU A 70 -1.28 -26.73 -0.37
CA GLU A 70 -2.41 -27.42 0.27
C GLU A 70 -3.63 -26.51 0.36
N VAL A 71 -4.81 -27.02 0.05
CA VAL A 71 -6.07 -26.28 0.18
C VAL A 71 -6.50 -26.28 1.64
N LEU A 72 -6.50 -25.10 2.26
CA LEU A 72 -6.89 -24.90 3.67
C LEU A 72 -8.36 -24.48 3.83
N GLY A 73 -8.98 -24.00 2.75
CA GLY A 73 -10.38 -23.56 2.75
C GLY A 73 -10.71 -22.70 1.53
N GLU A 74 -11.82 -21.97 1.62
CA GLU A 74 -12.31 -21.08 0.58
C GLU A 74 -12.45 -19.65 1.08
N HIS A 75 -12.31 -18.68 0.18
CA HIS A 75 -12.42 -17.26 0.46
C HIS A 75 -13.64 -16.63 -0.19
N ARG A 76 -14.10 -15.50 0.36
CA ARG A 76 -15.28 -14.76 -0.12
C ARG A 76 -15.06 -14.01 -1.44
N GLY A 77 -13.80 -13.89 -1.87
CA GLY A 77 -13.38 -13.19 -3.08
C GLY A 77 -12.06 -12.48 -2.85
N TYR A 78 -11.07 -12.68 -3.73
CA TYR A 78 -9.72 -12.14 -3.52
C TYR A 78 -9.63 -10.61 -3.32
N PRO A 79 -10.51 -9.75 -3.90
CA PRO A 79 -10.46 -8.30 -3.67
C PRO A 79 -10.75 -7.87 -2.23
N PHE A 80 -11.29 -8.76 -1.41
CA PHE A 80 -11.62 -8.49 0.00
C PHE A 80 -10.48 -8.83 0.95
N TYR A 81 -9.30 -9.13 0.41
CA TYR A 81 -8.11 -9.51 1.17
C TYR A 81 -6.94 -8.57 0.84
N THR A 82 -6.02 -8.41 1.78
CA THR A 82 -4.81 -7.60 1.60
C THR A 82 -3.58 -8.37 2.03
N ILE A 83 -2.46 -8.20 1.32
CA ILE A 83 -1.18 -8.82 1.71
C ILE A 83 -0.78 -8.34 3.12
N GLY A 84 -0.47 -9.30 3.99
CA GLY A 84 -0.20 -9.11 5.41
C GLY A 84 -1.43 -9.18 6.32
N GLN A 85 -2.64 -9.43 5.79
CA GLN A 85 -3.85 -9.61 6.58
C GLN A 85 -3.81 -10.92 7.38
N ARG A 86 -4.15 -10.83 8.67
CA ARG A 86 -4.22 -11.97 9.60
C ARG A 86 -5.65 -12.40 9.95
N ARG A 87 -6.56 -11.44 10.10
CA ARG A 87 -7.93 -11.66 10.60
C ARG A 87 -8.91 -11.86 9.45
N GLY A 88 -10.03 -12.51 9.71
CA GLY A 88 -11.12 -12.66 8.73
C GLY A 88 -10.80 -13.64 7.59
N LEU A 89 -9.86 -14.56 7.78
CA LEU A 89 -9.48 -15.55 6.77
C LEU A 89 -10.47 -16.72 6.67
N GLY A 90 -11.24 -17.00 7.72
CA GLY A 90 -12.25 -18.07 7.71
C GLY A 90 -11.66 -19.49 7.79
N ILE A 91 -10.37 -19.63 8.09
CA ILE A 91 -9.67 -20.91 8.26
C ILE A 91 -9.12 -21.04 9.68
N THR A 92 -8.95 -22.30 10.13
CA THR A 92 -8.30 -22.62 11.40
C THR A 92 -6.95 -23.24 11.12
N THR A 93 -5.88 -22.62 11.63
CA THR A 93 -4.51 -23.09 11.50
C THR A 93 -3.88 -23.26 12.88
N PRO A 94 -2.93 -24.20 13.06
CA PRO A 94 -2.24 -24.38 14.34
C PRO A 94 -1.46 -23.13 14.78
N GLU A 95 -0.94 -22.39 13.80
CA GLU A 95 -0.15 -21.17 14.02
C GLU A 95 -0.78 -19.96 13.33
N PRO A 96 -0.47 -18.73 13.75
CA PRO A 96 -0.95 -17.52 13.07
C PRO A 96 -0.43 -17.45 11.63
N VAL A 97 -1.36 -17.40 10.67
CA VAL A 97 -1.04 -17.21 9.25
C VAL A 97 -1.47 -15.84 8.75
N TYR A 98 -0.83 -15.39 7.66
CA TYR A 98 -1.07 -14.12 7.00
C TYR A 98 -1.23 -14.33 5.49
N VAL A 99 -2.02 -13.49 4.82
CA VAL A 99 -2.07 -13.48 3.35
C VAL A 99 -0.72 -13.05 2.79
N THR A 100 0.00 -13.94 2.12
CA THR A 100 1.33 -13.69 1.55
C THR A 100 1.28 -13.41 0.06
N LYS A 101 0.26 -13.91 -0.64
CA LYS A 101 0.05 -13.68 -2.07
C LYS A 101 -1.44 -13.66 -2.41
N ILE A 102 -1.79 -12.81 -3.37
CA ILE A 102 -3.11 -12.82 -4.02
C ILE A 102 -2.89 -13.14 -5.50
N ASP A 103 -3.54 -14.19 -5.99
CA ASP A 103 -3.49 -14.61 -7.40
C ASP A 103 -4.89 -14.47 -8.00
N ALA A 104 -5.13 -13.32 -8.62
CA ALA A 104 -6.40 -13.00 -9.25
C ALA A 104 -6.72 -13.90 -10.46
N GLN A 105 -5.69 -14.40 -11.17
CA GLN A 105 -5.88 -15.23 -12.36
C GLN A 105 -6.42 -16.61 -12.00
N ASN A 106 -5.87 -17.20 -10.93
CA ASN A 106 -6.27 -18.51 -10.46
C ASN A 106 -7.40 -18.47 -9.41
N ASN A 107 -7.85 -17.27 -9.03
CA ASN A 107 -8.78 -17.04 -7.94
C ASN A 107 -8.33 -17.73 -6.64
N THR A 108 -7.09 -17.47 -6.24
CA THR A 108 -6.53 -18.01 -5.00
C THR A 108 -5.85 -16.95 -4.14
N ILE A 109 -5.83 -17.20 -2.84
CA ILE A 109 -4.95 -16.48 -1.90
C ILE A 109 -4.02 -17.49 -1.25
N VAL A 110 -2.75 -17.14 -1.10
CA VAL A 110 -1.78 -17.95 -0.38
C VAL A 110 -1.60 -17.36 1.01
N VAL A 111 -1.57 -18.23 2.01
CA VAL A 111 -1.27 -17.86 3.39
C VAL A 111 0.00 -18.54 3.86
N GLY A 112 0.75 -17.84 4.69
CA GLY A 112 2.01 -18.30 5.25
C GLY A 112 2.31 -17.69 6.61
N GLN A 113 3.49 -17.98 7.12
CA GLN A 113 3.99 -17.42 8.37
C GLN A 113 4.40 -15.96 8.19
N ASN A 114 4.75 -15.31 9.30
CA ASN A 114 5.15 -13.91 9.27
C ASN A 114 6.41 -13.66 8.42
N ASP A 115 7.35 -14.61 8.45
CA ASP A 115 8.63 -14.46 7.76
C ASP A 115 8.49 -14.57 6.23
N ASP A 116 7.44 -15.25 5.75
CA ASP A 116 7.09 -15.33 4.33
C ASP A 116 6.66 -13.97 3.74
N LEU A 117 6.38 -12.97 4.58
CA LEU A 117 6.05 -11.61 4.14
C LEU A 117 7.29 -10.73 3.98
N LEU A 118 8.47 -11.19 4.40
CA LEU A 118 9.70 -10.42 4.36
C LEU A 118 10.36 -10.56 3.00
N HIS A 119 10.58 -9.42 2.35
CA HIS A 119 11.21 -9.37 1.04
C HIS A 119 12.28 -8.27 1.00
N ALA A 120 13.39 -8.53 0.30
CA ALA A 120 14.50 -7.59 0.24
C ALA A 120 14.22 -6.39 -0.67
N GLY A 121 13.33 -6.54 -1.65
CA GLY A 121 13.08 -5.49 -2.62
C GLY A 121 11.75 -5.55 -3.35
N LEU A 122 11.56 -4.60 -4.25
CA LEU A 122 10.38 -4.48 -5.11
C LEU A 122 10.75 -3.91 -6.47
N ILE A 123 9.87 -4.16 -7.45
CA ILE A 123 9.90 -3.48 -8.74
C ILE A 123 8.74 -2.47 -8.79
N ALA A 124 9.03 -1.25 -9.23
CA ALA A 124 8.03 -0.21 -9.39
C ALA A 124 8.06 0.43 -10.79
N SER A 125 6.88 0.81 -11.26
CA SER A 125 6.68 1.56 -12.51
C SER A 125 5.75 2.75 -12.29
N GLY A 126 5.35 3.43 -13.37
CA GLY A 126 4.52 4.62 -13.30
C GLY A 126 5.19 5.74 -12.48
N LEU A 127 6.51 5.86 -12.63
CA LEU A 127 7.32 6.76 -11.84
C LEU A 127 6.99 8.22 -12.11
N ASN A 128 6.91 9.00 -11.05
CA ASN A 128 6.79 10.44 -11.06
C ASN A 128 7.89 11.04 -10.17
N TRP A 129 8.93 11.54 -10.81
CA TRP A 129 10.05 12.21 -10.15
C TRP A 129 9.74 13.70 -9.94
N ILE A 130 10.10 14.21 -8.76
CA ILE A 130 9.88 15.59 -8.33
C ILE A 130 11.20 16.35 -8.29
N ALA A 131 12.24 15.71 -7.75
CA ALA A 131 13.57 16.33 -7.58
C ALA A 131 14.37 16.39 -8.89
N PHE A 132 14.05 15.55 -9.87
CA PHE A 132 14.75 15.45 -11.15
C PHE A 132 13.82 14.96 -12.26
N GLU A 133 14.24 15.08 -13.52
CA GLU A 133 13.42 14.66 -14.67
C GLU A 133 13.31 13.14 -14.81
N ASP A 134 14.43 12.44 -14.62
CA ASP A 134 14.50 10.98 -14.70
C ASP A 134 15.69 10.43 -13.90
N LEU A 135 15.59 9.17 -13.49
CA LEU A 135 16.63 8.46 -12.75
C LEU A 135 17.59 7.76 -13.72
N LYS A 136 18.76 8.35 -13.93
CA LYS A 136 19.76 7.81 -14.89
C LYS A 136 20.74 6.81 -14.26
N GLU A 137 20.99 6.96 -12.97
CA GLU A 137 21.96 6.16 -12.21
C GLU A 137 21.30 5.67 -10.92
N GLU A 138 21.90 4.65 -10.29
CA GLU A 138 21.42 4.20 -8.99
C GLU A 138 21.61 5.29 -7.93
N ILE A 139 20.62 5.41 -7.05
CA ILE A 139 20.66 6.37 -5.94
C ILE A 139 20.47 5.66 -4.61
N ARG A 140 21.01 6.31 -3.58
CA ARG A 140 20.79 5.94 -2.19
C ARG A 140 19.79 6.91 -1.58
N CYS A 141 18.70 6.38 -1.02
CA CYS A 141 17.64 7.20 -0.44
C CYS A 141 16.87 6.40 0.63
N GLU A 142 15.78 6.96 1.13
CA GLU A 142 14.82 6.24 1.95
C GLU A 142 13.52 5.99 1.16
N ALA A 143 12.80 4.92 1.45
CA ALA A 143 11.52 4.63 0.82
C ALA A 143 10.43 4.25 1.82
N LYS A 144 9.20 4.68 1.51
CA LYS A 144 7.96 4.23 2.16
C LYS A 144 7.13 3.41 1.18
N ILE A 145 6.62 2.27 1.63
CA ILE A 145 5.72 1.41 0.83
C ILE A 145 4.27 1.43 1.33
N ARG A 146 4.02 2.08 2.49
CA ARG A 146 2.68 2.38 3.02
C ARG A 146 2.68 3.75 3.66
N TYR A 147 1.51 4.39 3.69
CA TYR A 147 1.34 5.74 4.24
C TYR A 147 1.83 5.91 5.69
N LYS A 148 1.59 4.92 6.54
CA LYS A 148 1.96 4.95 7.97
C LYS A 148 3.36 4.42 8.25
N ASP A 149 4.08 3.94 7.24
CA ASP A 149 5.43 3.45 7.44
C ASP A 149 6.39 4.61 7.74
N THR A 150 7.41 4.31 8.53
CA THR A 150 8.62 5.11 8.57
C THR A 150 9.40 4.90 7.27
N PRO A 151 10.01 5.96 6.69
CA PRO A 151 10.96 5.75 5.60
C PRO A 151 12.07 4.82 6.08
N GLU A 152 12.52 3.93 5.22
CA GLU A 152 13.67 3.08 5.52
C GLU A 152 14.72 3.16 4.41
N PRO A 153 16.02 3.07 4.74
CA PRO A 153 17.10 3.12 3.77
C PRO A 153 16.99 2.05 2.69
N CYS A 154 17.21 2.46 1.44
CA CYS A 154 17.20 1.60 0.28
C CYS A 154 18.09 2.13 -0.84
N THR A 155 18.41 1.25 -1.79
CA THR A 155 19.03 1.60 -3.07
C THR A 155 17.99 1.47 -4.17
N VAL A 156 17.86 2.50 -5.01
CA VAL A 156 16.93 2.53 -6.15
C VAL A 156 17.74 2.49 -7.44
N LYS A 157 17.51 1.47 -8.26
CA LYS A 157 18.23 1.24 -9.52
C LYS A 157 17.28 1.37 -10.71
N PRO A 158 17.62 2.16 -11.74
CA PRO A 158 16.84 2.16 -12.98
C PRO A 158 17.01 0.81 -13.70
N LEU A 159 15.89 0.19 -14.10
CA LEU A 159 15.88 -1.03 -14.91
C LEU A 159 15.68 -0.74 -16.42
N GLY A 160 15.55 0.54 -16.78
CA GLY A 160 15.08 0.96 -18.09
C GLY A 160 13.57 0.83 -18.24
N ASN A 161 13.03 1.29 -19.37
CA ASN A 161 11.59 1.28 -19.69
C ASN A 161 10.69 1.96 -18.63
N GLY A 162 11.21 2.94 -17.90
CA GLY A 162 10.46 3.65 -16.85
C GLY A 162 10.18 2.82 -15.58
N MET A 163 10.97 1.75 -15.35
CA MET A 163 10.89 0.93 -14.14
C MET A 163 12.14 1.10 -13.28
N VAL A 164 11.97 0.86 -11.98
CA VAL A 164 13.07 0.79 -11.00
C VAL A 164 12.98 -0.47 -10.16
N GLU A 165 14.14 -0.96 -9.77
CA GLU A 165 14.32 -1.92 -8.68
C GLU A 165 14.65 -1.16 -7.40
N VAL A 166 13.97 -1.48 -6.31
CA VAL A 166 14.21 -0.91 -4.99
C VAL A 166 14.68 -2.03 -4.08
N ILE A 167 15.85 -1.86 -3.47
CA ILE A 167 16.48 -2.84 -2.60
C ILE A 167 16.61 -2.22 -1.22
N PHE A 168 15.89 -2.74 -0.24
CA PHE A 168 15.95 -2.28 1.15
C PHE A 168 17.14 -2.90 1.87
N ASP A 169 17.73 -2.14 2.80
CA ASP A 169 18.81 -2.65 3.65
C ASP A 169 18.33 -3.75 4.60
N THR A 170 17.09 -3.60 5.07
CA THR A 170 16.42 -4.55 5.94
C THR A 170 15.18 -5.06 5.21
N PRO A 171 14.93 -6.39 5.19
CA PRO A 171 13.77 -6.94 4.52
C PRO A 171 12.47 -6.28 4.98
N LYS A 172 11.68 -5.84 4.01
CA LYS A 172 10.41 -5.17 4.23
C LYS A 172 9.28 -6.17 4.27
N ARG A 173 8.40 -5.98 5.27
CA ARG A 173 7.24 -6.82 5.47
C ARG A 173 6.09 -6.39 4.56
N ALA A 174 5.44 -7.36 3.92
CA ALA A 174 4.17 -7.22 3.20
C ALA A 174 4.19 -6.16 2.09
N ILE A 175 5.25 -6.17 1.27
CA ILE A 175 5.29 -5.45 0.00
C ILE A 175 4.07 -5.87 -0.83
N THR A 176 3.26 -4.90 -1.25
CA THR A 176 1.94 -5.16 -1.84
C THR A 176 1.84 -4.51 -3.22
N PRO A 177 1.80 -5.31 -4.30
CA PRO A 177 1.55 -4.79 -5.64
C PRO A 177 0.28 -3.93 -5.72
N GLY A 178 0.35 -2.84 -6.47
CA GLY A 178 -0.70 -1.82 -6.58
C GLY A 178 -0.62 -0.71 -5.52
N GLN A 179 0.16 -0.87 -4.45
CA GLN A 179 0.45 0.24 -3.54
C GLN A 179 1.56 1.15 -4.09
N ALA A 180 1.63 2.37 -3.57
CA ALA A 180 2.67 3.31 -3.96
C ALA A 180 3.96 3.06 -3.17
N VAL A 181 5.10 3.20 -3.84
CA VAL A 181 6.40 3.43 -3.21
C VAL A 181 6.75 4.91 -3.37
N VAL A 182 7.21 5.55 -2.30
CA VAL A 182 7.60 6.96 -2.29
C VAL A 182 9.02 7.09 -1.75
N PHE A 183 9.85 7.83 -2.47
CA PHE A 183 11.28 8.00 -2.21
C PHE A 183 11.54 9.35 -1.53
N TYR A 184 12.42 9.33 -0.53
CA TYR A 184 12.74 10.47 0.33
C TYR A 184 14.25 10.66 0.46
N GLU A 185 14.66 11.92 0.59
CA GLU A 185 15.98 12.34 1.07
C GLU A 185 15.76 13.28 2.25
N GLY A 186 15.83 12.75 3.48
CA GLY A 186 15.45 13.51 4.67
C GLY A 186 13.98 13.93 4.63
N GLU A 187 13.73 15.25 4.61
CA GLU A 187 12.37 15.80 4.55
C GLU A 187 11.85 15.98 3.10
N ASP A 188 12.71 15.82 2.09
CA ASP A 188 12.36 16.04 0.70
C ASP A 188 11.81 14.77 0.05
N VAL A 189 10.72 14.93 -0.72
CA VAL A 189 10.18 13.85 -1.56
C VAL A 189 10.88 13.89 -2.91
N LEU A 190 11.65 12.84 -3.21
CA LEU A 190 12.34 12.70 -4.49
C LEU A 190 11.38 12.34 -5.62
N GLY A 191 10.39 11.49 -5.32
CA GLY A 191 9.41 10.99 -6.28
C GLY A 191 8.69 9.76 -5.75
N GLY A 192 8.00 9.06 -6.63
CA GLY A 192 7.34 7.79 -6.29
C GLY A 192 6.77 7.09 -7.51
N GLY A 193 6.23 5.89 -7.30
CA GLY A 193 5.60 5.08 -8.34
C GLY A 193 4.70 4.02 -7.74
N PHE A 194 4.25 3.08 -8.57
CA PHE A 194 3.40 1.96 -8.17
C PHE A 194 4.22 0.68 -8.12
N ILE A 195 4.05 -0.08 -7.05
CA ILE A 195 4.70 -1.38 -6.87
C ILE A 195 4.03 -2.37 -7.83
N ASP A 196 4.79 -2.95 -8.76
CA ASP A 196 4.27 -3.96 -9.70
C ASP A 196 4.47 -5.37 -9.16
N SER A 197 5.61 -5.62 -8.52
CA SER A 197 5.95 -6.94 -8.02
C SER A 197 6.95 -6.87 -6.87
N VAL A 198 7.02 -7.97 -6.13
CA VAL A 198 8.02 -8.20 -5.11
C VAL A 198 9.34 -8.58 -5.79
N GLY A 199 10.41 -7.86 -5.47
CA GLY A 199 11.77 -8.11 -5.93
C GLY A 199 12.47 -9.14 -5.03
N LYS A 200 13.52 -9.77 -5.55
CA LYS A 200 14.33 -10.70 -4.77
C LYS A 200 15.26 -9.98 -3.81
#